data_AF-A0A225W965-F1
#
_entry.id   AF-A0A225W965-F1
#
_cell.length_a   1.000
_cell.length_b   1.000
_cell.length_c   1.000
_cell.angle_alpha   90.00
_cell.angle_beta   90.00
_cell.angle_gamma   90.00
#
_symmetry.space_group_name_H-M   'P 1'
#
loop_
_entity.id
_entity.type
_entity.pdbx_description
1 polymer ?
#
loop_
_entity_poly.entity_id
_entity_poly.type
_entity_poly.pdbx_seq_one_letter_code
_entity_poly.pdbx_strand_id
1 'polypeptide(L)' 'MKCAGVGPGNRMEQSGYLTADFTQKSCSAVIGSIVANTAGNQKCCNFPDIREDSFKRFCNLQLPDHRFADYHPSVQPC' A
#
# COMPACT_ATOMS: atom_id res chain seq x y z
N MET A 1 5.70 4.16 -5.89
CA MET A 1 4.88 4.47 -4.69
C MET A 1 4.34 3.20 -4.06
N LYS A 2 4.13 3.18 -2.73
CA LYS A 2 3.51 2.06 -2.02
C LYS A 2 2.39 2.54 -1.09
N CYS A 3 1.52 1.62 -0.72
CA CYS A 3 0.49 1.81 0.31
C CYS A 3 0.82 0.87 1.47
N ALA A 4 1.46 1.41 2.51
CA ALA A 4 1.94 0.65 3.65
C ALA A 4 0.83 0.42 4.67
N GLY A 5 0.81 -0.74 5.32
CA GLY A 5 -0.01 -0.97 6.51
C GLY A 5 0.73 -0.49 7.74
N VAL A 6 0.31 0.62 8.33
CA VAL A 6 0.97 1.28 9.45
C VAL A 6 0.11 1.17 10.71
N GLY A 7 0.71 0.71 11.80
CA GLY A 7 0.06 0.54 13.09
C GLY A 7 0.55 1.55 14.15
N PRO A 8 0.24 1.29 15.43
CA PRO A 8 0.61 2.18 16.53
C PRO A 8 2.11 2.52 16.55
N GLY A 9 2.43 3.79 16.76
CA GLY A 9 3.81 4.28 16.75
C GLY A 9 4.42 4.41 15.35
N ASN A 10 3.60 4.53 14.30
CA ASN A 10 4.02 4.69 12.89
C ASN A 10 4.88 3.52 12.38
N ARG A 11 4.69 2.32 12.94
CA ARG A 11 5.43 1.12 12.55
C ARG A 11 4.67 0.37 11.47
N MET A 12 5.39 -0.09 10.45
CA MET A 12 4.81 -1.00 9.46
C MET A 12 4.45 -2.34 10.12
N GLU A 13 3.36 -2.95 9.64
CA GLU A 13 2.99 -4.32 9.98
C GLU A 13 4.14 -5.27 9.63
N GLN A 14 4.57 -6.10 10.60
CA GLN A 14 5.86 -6.79 10.52
C GLN A 14 5.93 -7.87 9.43
N SER A 15 4.85 -8.60 9.17
CA SER A 15 4.84 -9.65 8.14
C SER A 15 4.90 -9.06 6.72
N GLY A 16 4.53 -7.80 6.56
CA GLY A 16 4.42 -7.12 5.28
C GLY A 16 3.19 -7.53 4.48
N TYR A 17 2.28 -8.28 5.09
CA TYR A 17 1.01 -8.69 4.48
C TYR A 17 0.17 -7.47 4.11
N LEU A 18 -0.01 -6.54 5.04
CA LEU A 18 -0.85 -5.36 4.79
C LEU A 18 -0.27 -4.46 3.71
N THR A 19 1.03 -4.16 3.78
CA THR A 19 1.70 -3.37 2.74
C THR A 19 1.58 -4.05 1.38
N ALA A 20 1.71 -5.38 1.34
CA ALA A 20 1.64 -6.11 0.09
C ALA A 20 0.22 -6.12 -0.51
N ASP A 21 -0.80 -6.32 0.31
CA ASP A 21 -2.22 -6.32 -0.07
C ASP A 21 -2.67 -4.91 -0.49
N PHE A 22 -2.44 -3.92 0.36
CA PHE A 22 -2.85 -2.54 0.11
C PHE A 22 -2.17 -1.96 -1.12
N THR A 23 -0.87 -2.22 -1.29
CA THR A 23 -0.14 -1.79 -2.49
C THR A 23 -0.67 -2.51 -3.73
N GLN A 24 -0.94 -3.81 -3.67
CA GLN A 24 -1.51 -4.56 -4.80
C GLN A 24 -2.85 -3.97 -5.25
N LYS A 25 -3.77 -3.75 -4.31
CA LYS A 25 -5.11 -3.22 -4.59
C LYS A 25 -5.07 -1.81 -5.16
N SER A 26 -4.32 -0.90 -4.54
CA SER A 26 -4.13 0.47 -5.05
C SER A 26 -3.47 0.48 -6.43
N CYS A 27 -2.49 -0.38 -6.65
CA CYS A 27 -1.78 -0.49 -7.92
C CYS A 27 -2.71 -0.94 -9.05
N SER A 28 -3.50 -2.00 -8.82
CA SER A 28 -4.49 -2.47 -9.79
C SER A 28 -5.54 -1.41 -10.10
N ALA A 29 -6.00 -0.64 -9.10
CA ALA A 29 -7.01 0.40 -9.28
C ALA A 29 -6.53 1.57 -10.17
N VAL A 30 -5.23 1.86 -10.17
CA VAL A 30 -4.63 2.87 -11.06
C VAL A 30 -4.07 2.29 -12.35
N ILE A 31 -4.34 1.03 -12.70
CA ILE A 31 -3.75 0.36 -13.87
C ILE A 31 -2.21 0.48 -13.82
N GLY A 32 -1.65 0.38 -12.61
CA GLY A 32 -0.22 0.35 -12.36
C GLY A 32 0.34 -1.05 -12.51
N SER A 33 1.66 -1.15 -12.43
CA SER A 33 2.38 -2.43 -12.42
C SER A 33 3.20 -2.55 -11.15
N ILE A 34 3.13 -3.71 -10.50
CA ILE A 34 4.00 -3.99 -9.36
C ILE A 34 5.44 -4.10 -9.84
N VAL A 35 6.35 -3.43 -9.14
CA VAL A 35 7.79 -3.49 -9.43
C VAL A 35 8.28 -4.91 -9.14
N ALA A 36 8.89 -5.55 -10.13
CA ALA A 36 9.45 -6.89 -9.98
C ALA A 36 10.47 -6.95 -8.83
N ASN A 37 10.62 -8.13 -8.21
CA ASN A 37 11.52 -8.36 -7.08
C ASN A 37 11.21 -7.53 -5.81
N THR A 38 10.00 -6.97 -5.70
CA THR A 38 9.53 -6.32 -4.47
C THR A 38 8.45 -7.15 -3.77
N ALA A 39 8.57 -7.33 -2.46
CA ALA A 39 7.66 -8.16 -1.66
C ALA A 39 7.44 -7.58 -0.25
N GLY A 40 6.37 -8.01 0.43
CA GLY A 40 6.04 -7.58 1.79
C GLY A 40 6.04 -6.05 1.94
N ASN A 41 6.79 -5.55 2.92
CA ASN A 41 6.94 -4.10 3.20
C ASN A 41 7.75 -3.32 2.15
N GLN A 42 8.45 -4.02 1.25
CA GLN A 42 9.17 -3.43 0.13
C GLN A 42 8.30 -3.36 -1.14
N LYS A 43 7.09 -3.95 -1.14
CA LYS A 43 6.24 -4.01 -2.32
C LYS A 43 5.97 -2.60 -2.85
N CYS A 44 6.17 -2.43 -4.15
CA CYS A 44 6.08 -1.14 -4.81
C CYS A 44 5.21 -1.19 -6.06
N CYS A 45 4.52 -0.09 -6.35
CA CYS A 45 3.78 0.10 -7.59
C CYS A 45 4.42 1.21 -8.44
N ASN A 46 4.51 0.94 -9.74
CA ASN A 46 4.88 1.88 -10.79
C ASN A 46 3.65 2.25 -11.61
N PHE A 47 3.40 3.54 -11.80
CA PHE A 47 2.29 4.08 -12.60
C PHE A 47 2.64 5.50 -13.07
N PRO A 48 1.98 6.01 -14.12
CA PRO A 48 2.20 7.39 -14.58
C PRO A 48 1.80 8.42 -13.53
N ASP A 49 2.58 9.50 -13.38
CA ASP A 49 2.38 10.54 -12.34
C ASP A 49 0.97 11.13 -12.31
N ILE A 50 0.30 11.23 -13.47
CA ILE A 50 -1.10 11.68 -13.58
C ILE A 50 -2.10 10.85 -12.74
N ARG A 51 -1.70 9.66 -12.26
CA ARG A 51 -2.53 8.78 -11.43
C ARG A 51 -2.17 8.82 -9.94
N GLU A 52 -1.23 9.67 -9.53
CA GLU A 52 -0.78 9.77 -8.14
C GLU A 52 -1.93 10.06 -7.18
N ASP A 53 -2.78 11.05 -7.47
CA ASP A 53 -3.92 11.38 -6.60
C ASP A 53 -4.95 10.26 -6.54
N SER A 54 -5.13 9.52 -7.64
CA SER A 54 -5.98 8.33 -7.66
C SER A 54 -5.39 7.24 -6.77
N PHE A 55 -4.08 7.00 -6.85
CA PHE A 55 -3.39 6.02 -6.01
C PHE A 55 -3.52 6.38 -4.53
N LYS A 56 -3.31 7.66 -4.16
CA LYS A 56 -3.47 8.16 -2.79
C LYS A 56 -4.90 7.94 -2.29
N ARG A 57 -5.90 8.28 -3.12
CA ARG A 57 -7.31 8.07 -2.78
C ARG A 57 -7.64 6.60 -2.56
N PHE A 58 -7.23 5.71 -3.47
CA PHE A 58 -7.46 4.27 -3.32
C PHE A 58 -6.71 3.67 -2.14
N CYS A 59 -5.50 4.16 -1.83
CA CYS A 59 -4.78 3.76 -0.64
C CYS A 59 -5.57 4.12 0.63
N ASN A 60 -5.97 5.38 0.78
CA ASN A 60 -6.60 5.88 2.01
C ASN A 60 -8.02 5.35 2.26
N LEU A 61 -8.70 4.83 1.23
CA LEU A 61 -10.03 4.23 1.36
C LEU A 61 -10.01 2.74 1.78
N GLN A 62 -8.83 2.13 1.84
CA GLN A 62 -8.73 0.73 2.23
C GLN A 62 -8.91 0.55 3.73
N LEU A 63 -9.54 -0.57 4.08
CA LEU A 63 -9.69 -1.01 5.45
C LEU A 63 -8.93 -2.32 5.64
N PRO A 64 -8.16 -2.47 6.72
CA PRO A 64 -7.58 -3.76 7.07
C PRO A 64 -8.67 -4.78 7.44
N ASP A 65 -8.30 -6.05 7.40
CA ASP A 65 -9.07 -7.13 8.02
C ASP A 65 -9.14 -6.96 9.55
N HIS A 66 -10.14 -7.56 10.22
CA HIS A 66 -10.34 -7.41 11.67
C HIS A 66 -9.12 -7.81 12.50
N ARG A 67 -8.29 -8.75 12.01
CA ARG A 67 -7.03 -9.15 12.66
C ARG A 67 -5.98 -8.04 12.72
N PHE A 68 -6.14 -7.00 11.92
CA PHE A 68 -5.23 -5.86 11.80
C PHE A 68 -5.96 -4.54 12.11
N ALA A 69 -6.95 -4.56 13.00
CA ALA A 69 -7.81 -3.40 13.29
C ALA A 69 -7.04 -2.13 13.70
N ASP A 70 -5.87 -2.27 14.34
CA ASP A 70 -5.03 -1.14 14.76
C ASP A 70 -4.15 -0.56 13.64
N TYR A 71 -4.18 -1.16 12.45
CA TYR A 71 -3.40 -0.73 11.30
C TYR A 71 -4.25 0.09 10.33
N HIS A 72 -3.63 1.02 9.62
CA HIS A 72 -4.28 1.80 8.59
C HIS A 72 -3.39 1.88 7.34
N PRO A 73 -3.96 2.06 6.16
CA PRO A 73 -3.17 2.34 4.97
C PRO A 73 -2.47 3.71 5.11
N SER A 74 -1.26 3.79 4.58
CA SER A 74 -0.46 5.01 4.53
C SER A 74 0.33 5.05 3.24
N VAL A 75 0.17 6.13 2.47
CA VAL A 75 0.92 6.33 1.24
C VAL A 75 2.38 6.66 1.57
N GLN A 76 3.32 5.94 0.96
CA GLN A 76 4.74 6.18 1.13
C GLN A 76 5.48 6.09 -0.21
N PRO A 77 6.62 6.78 -0.36
CA PRO A 77 7.53 6.49 -1.45
C PRO A 77 8.03 5.03 -1.37
N CYS A 78 8.34 4.51 -2.55
CA CYS A 78 9.37 3.49 -2.68
C CYS A 78 10.67 4.25 -2.97
#